data_AF-A0A945JZY2-F1
#
_entry.id   AF-A0A945JZY2-F1
#
_cell.length_a   1.000
_cell.length_b   1.000
_cell.length_c   1.000
_cell.angle_alpha   90.00
_cell.angle_beta   90.00
_cell.angle_gamma   90.00
#
_symmetry.space_group_name_H-M   'P 1'
#
loop_
_entity.id
_entity.type
_entity.pdbx_description
1 polymer ?
#
loop_
_entity_poly.entity_id
_entity_poly.type
_entity_poly.pdbx_seq_one_letter_code
_entity_poly.pdbx_strand_id
1 'polypeptide(L)'
;MSDSDATLSDEVRFWYRGKTSPPVNDVLSLVQASPTATHVFDGSSLKGDYAPLVNGVGEALAALQRLQLPMQADTAAARQQQFLFSLLGLTTDIRERVDLLKQLGRFVFRRSETKQDRQRRLKMAVADCGDQDASAQVKELMTIWRPEPKSFLDALLQRPADAARMLTRRLTTEGAGALQVINHDLTTLSADEKRLFVSTGVVAYQQQGSIHLLGEIGDFLRPIDGGQSGHGLSALQLLLAHGLTQAMLLDSTELDAMAASVVASTFEHCLGGNALLMAVESFFVEWESRHMQAPLDPSDEEDPIEAWQECLVEHDELRPEAFVQRSTQEQQQILREMFGDEWTDDDDAEIADKAAAAA
;
A
#
# COMPACT_ATOMS: atom_id res chain seq x y z
N MET A 1 -21.00 44.88 -4.83
CA MET A 1 -21.01 43.72 -3.92
C MET A 1 -20.81 42.52 -4.83
N SER A 2 -19.56 42.07 -4.92
CA SER A 2 -19.12 41.03 -5.85
C SER A 2 -18.85 39.82 -4.98
N ASP A 3 -19.67 38.78 -5.16
CA ASP A 3 -19.45 37.47 -4.54
C ASP A 3 -18.08 36.95 -4.93
N SER A 4 -17.21 36.85 -3.93
CA SER A 4 -16.00 36.06 -3.96
C SER A 4 -16.41 34.62 -3.69
N ASP A 5 -16.80 33.89 -4.74
CA ASP A 5 -16.83 32.42 -4.71
C ASP A 5 -15.37 31.94 -4.64
N ALA A 6 -14.87 31.86 -3.42
CA ALA A 6 -13.64 31.16 -3.09
C ALA A 6 -13.94 29.65 -3.08
N THR A 7 -14.04 29.02 -4.25
CA THR A 7 -13.98 27.56 -4.36
C THR A 7 -12.52 27.11 -4.45
N LEU A 8 -11.77 27.28 -3.35
CA LEU A 8 -10.63 26.41 -3.07
C LEU A 8 -11.24 25.18 -2.40
N SER A 9 -11.45 24.13 -3.20
CA SER A 9 -12.38 23.06 -2.90
C SER A 9 -11.99 22.24 -1.66
N ASP A 10 -12.99 21.81 -0.89
CA ASP A 10 -12.92 20.85 0.23
C ASP A 10 -12.47 19.45 -0.25
N GLU A 11 -11.28 19.38 -0.83
CA GLU A 11 -10.80 18.20 -1.52
C GLU A 11 -10.23 17.19 -0.52
N VAL A 12 -11.04 16.19 -0.17
CA VAL A 12 -10.65 15.08 0.73
C VAL A 12 -9.86 14.05 -0.05
N ARG A 13 -8.68 13.65 0.44
CA ARG A 13 -7.78 12.69 -0.22
C ARG A 13 -7.43 11.54 0.70
N PHE A 14 -7.61 10.32 0.24
CA PHE A 14 -7.39 9.13 1.06
C PHE A 14 -5.99 8.57 0.89
N TRP A 15 -5.41 8.12 1.99
CA TRP A 15 -4.47 7.02 2.01
C TRP A 15 -5.26 5.75 2.30
N TYR A 16 -5.19 4.76 1.41
CA TYR A 16 -6.02 3.57 1.46
C TYR A 16 -5.26 2.34 0.97
N ARG A 17 -5.66 1.15 1.46
CA ARG A 17 -5.21 -0.12 0.89
C ARG A 17 -5.93 -0.42 -0.43
N GLY A 18 -5.20 -0.93 -1.41
CA GLY A 18 -5.75 -1.32 -2.71
C GLY A 18 -5.49 -0.32 -3.84
N LYS A 19 -6.04 -0.62 -5.03
CA LYS A 19 -5.75 0.09 -6.30
C LYS A 19 -6.79 1.13 -6.70
N THR A 20 -7.90 1.23 -5.98
CA THR A 20 -9.01 2.10 -6.36
C THR A 20 -9.46 2.90 -5.16
N SER A 21 -9.47 4.22 -5.31
CA SER A 21 -9.86 5.12 -4.24
C SER A 21 -11.33 4.90 -3.89
N PRO A 22 -11.67 4.74 -2.59
CA PRO A 22 -13.04 4.55 -2.18
C PRO A 22 -13.88 5.81 -2.40
N PRO A 23 -15.21 5.70 -2.54
CA PRO A 23 -16.08 6.86 -2.67
C PRO A 23 -15.95 7.79 -1.46
N VAL A 24 -15.82 9.10 -1.73
CA VAL A 24 -15.64 10.12 -0.68
C VAL A 24 -16.76 10.09 0.35
N ASN A 25 -18.01 9.92 -0.12
CA ASN A 25 -19.19 9.90 0.76
C ASN A 25 -19.17 8.71 1.72
N ASP A 26 -18.66 7.55 1.29
CA ASP A 26 -18.61 6.36 2.15
C ASP A 26 -17.70 6.64 3.35
N VAL A 27 -16.51 7.21 3.11
CA VAL A 27 -15.56 7.52 4.18
C VAL A 27 -16.03 8.67 5.07
N LEU A 28 -16.53 9.76 4.47
CA LEU A 28 -17.01 10.91 5.25
C LEU A 28 -18.24 10.59 6.08
N SER A 29 -19.11 9.69 5.61
CA SER A 29 -20.25 9.22 6.41
C SER A 29 -19.82 8.51 7.68
N LEU A 30 -18.75 7.69 7.62
CA LEU A 30 -18.17 7.02 8.80
C LEU A 30 -17.60 8.02 9.81
N VAL A 31 -16.90 9.04 9.31
CA VAL A 31 -16.36 10.11 10.16
C VAL A 31 -17.48 10.94 10.79
N GLN A 32 -18.56 11.24 10.06
CA GLN A 32 -19.71 11.97 10.61
C GLN A 32 -20.50 11.14 11.63
N ALA A 33 -20.55 9.82 11.45
CA ALA A 33 -21.16 8.89 12.39
C ALA A 33 -20.35 8.76 13.69
N SER A 34 -19.04 9.05 13.66
CA SER A 34 -18.19 9.09 14.85
C SER A 34 -17.85 10.52 15.30
N PRO A 35 -18.46 11.04 16.37
CA PRO A 35 -18.26 12.42 16.80
C PRO A 35 -16.90 12.66 17.48
N THR A 36 -16.09 11.63 17.72
CA THR A 36 -14.85 11.70 18.50
C THR A 36 -13.64 11.98 17.64
N ALA A 37 -13.52 13.25 17.20
CA ALA A 37 -12.29 13.79 16.64
C ALA A 37 -11.38 14.33 17.75
N THR A 38 -10.16 13.80 17.85
CA THR A 38 -9.16 14.24 18.84
C THR A 38 -7.96 14.84 18.13
N HIS A 39 -7.61 16.09 18.46
CA HIS A 39 -6.38 16.71 17.97
C HIS A 39 -5.18 16.10 18.70
N VAL A 40 -4.45 15.22 18.03
CA VAL A 40 -3.28 14.52 18.59
C VAL A 40 -1.97 15.28 18.32
N PHE A 41 -1.97 16.24 17.39
CA PHE A 41 -0.88 17.20 17.20
C PHE A 41 -1.39 18.53 16.64
N ASP A 42 -0.93 19.63 17.23
CA ASP A 42 -1.13 21.00 16.76
C ASP A 42 0.23 21.64 16.45
N GLY A 43 0.51 21.84 15.16
CA GLY A 43 1.75 22.45 14.68
C GLY A 43 1.89 23.93 15.03
N SER A 44 0.81 24.65 15.37
CA SER A 44 0.90 26.06 15.77
C SER A 44 1.50 26.22 17.16
N SER A 45 1.24 25.26 18.05
CA SER A 45 1.78 25.23 19.41
C SER A 45 2.90 24.21 19.59
N LEU A 46 3.14 23.35 18.59
CA LEU A 46 4.06 22.21 18.62
C LEU A 46 3.77 21.25 19.79
N LYS A 47 2.48 21.05 20.08
CA LYS A 47 1.99 20.24 21.23
C LYS A 47 1.04 19.15 20.77
N GLY A 48 0.75 18.24 21.70
CA GLY A 48 -0.11 17.07 21.51
C GLY A 48 0.66 15.78 21.72
N ASP A 49 -0.08 14.68 21.86
CA ASP A 49 0.47 13.35 22.15
C ASP A 49 1.42 12.87 21.04
N TYR A 50 1.24 13.36 19.81
CA TYR A 50 2.05 12.98 18.65
C TYR A 50 3.23 13.93 18.41
N ALA A 51 3.43 14.95 19.26
CA ALA A 51 4.57 15.87 19.12
C ALA A 51 5.94 15.15 19.08
N PRO A 52 6.23 14.13 19.91
CA PRO A 52 7.49 13.38 19.81
C PRO A 52 7.65 12.67 18.46
N LEU A 53 6.56 12.14 17.89
CA LEU A 53 6.58 11.43 16.60
C LEU A 53 6.86 12.39 15.45
N VAL A 54 6.17 13.54 15.42
CA VAL A 54 6.36 14.58 14.42
C VAL A 54 7.78 15.17 14.52
N ASN A 55 8.29 15.38 15.73
CA ASN A 55 9.69 15.77 15.94
C ASN A 55 10.67 14.73 15.38
N GLY A 56 10.39 13.43 15.59
CA GLY A 56 11.19 12.35 15.00
C GLY A 56 11.18 12.35 13.47
N VAL A 57 10.05 12.70 12.83
CA VAL A 57 10.03 12.94 11.37
C VAL A 57 10.97 14.10 11.01
N GLY A 58 10.92 15.20 11.77
CA GLY A 58 11.82 16.34 11.60
C GLY A 58 13.30 15.97 11.73
N GLU A 59 13.66 15.16 12.73
CA GLU A 59 15.02 14.65 12.94
C GLU A 59 15.49 13.77 11.79
N ALA A 60 14.64 12.87 11.30
CA ALA A 60 14.94 12.03 10.14
C ALA A 60 15.14 12.86 8.87
N LEU A 61 14.30 13.88 8.62
CA LEU A 61 14.50 14.81 7.52
C LEU A 61 15.84 15.56 7.65
N ALA A 62 16.20 15.99 8.87
CA ALA A 62 17.49 16.64 9.11
C ALA A 62 18.68 15.70 8.92
N ALA A 63 18.55 14.41 9.28
CA ALA A 63 19.55 13.38 9.03
C ALA A 63 19.68 13.08 7.51
N LEU A 64 18.57 13.03 6.78
CA LEU A 64 18.55 12.86 5.32
C LEU A 64 19.24 14.03 4.61
N GLN A 65 19.03 15.27 5.08
CA GLN A 65 19.75 16.45 4.58
C GLN A 65 21.28 16.36 4.79
N ARG A 66 21.71 15.74 5.89
CA ARG A 66 23.12 15.52 6.24
C ARG A 66 23.70 14.26 5.61
N LEU A 67 22.92 13.51 4.82
CA LEU A 67 23.29 12.20 4.26
C LEU A 67 23.64 11.16 5.35
N GLN A 68 23.04 11.30 6.53
CA GLN A 68 23.22 10.43 7.69
C GLN A 68 22.09 9.41 7.83
N LEU A 69 21.01 9.56 7.05
CA LEU A 69 19.90 8.63 6.99
C LEU A 69 19.98 7.82 5.70
N PRO A 70 20.26 6.50 5.75
CA PRO A 70 20.14 5.65 4.57
C PRO A 70 18.66 5.49 4.19
N MET A 71 18.37 5.67 2.90
CA MET A 71 17.06 5.33 2.34
C MET A 71 17.05 3.84 1.96
N GLN A 72 15.89 3.18 2.00
CA GLN A 72 15.73 1.85 1.41
C GLN A 72 16.09 1.89 -0.09
N ALA A 73 15.63 2.92 -0.80
CA ALA A 73 15.99 3.20 -2.18
C ALA A 73 17.19 4.16 -2.24
N ASP A 74 18.39 3.64 -1.98
CA ASP A 74 19.63 4.41 -1.87
C ASP A 74 20.19 4.91 -3.22
N THR A 75 19.91 4.21 -4.32
CA THR A 75 20.29 4.63 -5.68
C THR A 75 19.19 5.39 -6.43
N ALA A 76 19.58 6.21 -7.41
CA ALA A 76 18.61 6.91 -8.26
C ALA A 76 17.73 5.93 -9.07
N ALA A 77 18.28 4.79 -9.48
CA ALA A 77 17.53 3.74 -10.16
C ALA A 77 16.49 3.09 -9.23
N ALA A 78 16.87 2.78 -7.98
CA ALA A 78 15.94 2.25 -6.99
C ALA A 78 14.79 3.24 -6.69
N ARG A 79 15.09 4.54 -6.55
CA ARG A 79 14.04 5.57 -6.34
C ARG A 79 13.12 5.70 -7.55
N GLN A 80 13.68 5.62 -8.75
CA GLN A 80 12.87 5.61 -9.97
C GLN A 80 11.97 4.37 -10.06
N GLN A 81 12.44 3.23 -9.58
CA GLN A 81 11.65 2.02 -9.48
C GLN A 81 10.49 2.19 -8.49
N GLN A 82 10.74 2.78 -7.31
CA GLN A 82 9.67 3.09 -6.36
C GLN A 82 8.64 4.08 -6.94
N PHE A 83 9.08 5.06 -7.72
CA PHE A 83 8.18 5.95 -8.45
C PHE A 83 7.30 5.20 -9.44
N LEU A 84 7.89 4.32 -10.25
CA LEU A 84 7.13 3.51 -11.20
C LEU A 84 6.11 2.63 -10.47
N PHE A 85 6.49 1.94 -9.40
CA PHE A 85 5.56 1.13 -8.61
C PHE A 85 4.42 1.94 -8.00
N SER A 86 4.71 3.14 -7.51
CA SER A 86 3.68 4.04 -6.96
C SER A 86 2.70 4.48 -8.06
N LEU A 87 3.19 4.75 -9.28
CA LEU A 87 2.34 5.08 -10.44
C LEU A 87 1.49 3.88 -10.90
N LEU A 88 2.09 2.68 -10.97
CA LEU A 88 1.40 1.46 -11.41
C LEU A 88 0.36 0.99 -10.38
N GLY A 89 0.63 1.21 -9.09
CA GLY A 89 -0.28 0.89 -7.98
C GLY A 89 -1.52 1.77 -7.95
N LEU A 90 -1.41 3.04 -8.38
CA LEU A 90 -2.53 3.99 -8.33
C LEU A 90 -3.63 3.71 -9.36
N THR A 91 -3.27 3.33 -10.59
CA THR A 91 -4.26 3.11 -11.65
C THR A 91 -3.80 2.02 -12.61
N THR A 92 -4.76 1.30 -13.17
CA THR A 92 -4.53 0.31 -14.24
C THR A 92 -4.65 0.92 -15.65
N ASP A 93 -5.19 2.15 -15.79
CA ASP A 93 -5.33 2.80 -17.09
C ASP A 93 -4.01 3.46 -17.53
N ILE A 94 -3.48 2.98 -18.64
CA ILE A 94 -2.29 3.53 -19.31
C ILE A 94 -2.45 5.02 -19.65
N ARG A 95 -3.64 5.47 -20.03
CA ARG A 95 -3.91 6.88 -20.38
C ARG A 95 -3.75 7.76 -19.15
N GLU A 96 -4.35 7.38 -18.03
CA GLU A 96 -4.21 8.08 -16.75
C GLU A 96 -2.75 8.11 -16.30
N ARG A 97 -2.02 6.99 -16.40
CA ARG A 97 -0.56 6.96 -16.10
C ARG A 97 0.22 7.97 -16.94
N VAL A 98 -0.09 8.05 -18.25
CA VAL A 98 0.56 9.01 -19.15
C VAL A 98 0.19 10.45 -18.80
N ASP A 99 -1.06 10.73 -18.43
CA ASP A 99 -1.49 12.07 -18.07
C ASP A 99 -0.89 12.54 -16.74
N LEU A 100 -0.76 11.65 -15.74
CA LEU A 100 0.00 11.91 -14.51
C LEU A 100 1.47 12.21 -14.81
N LEU A 101 2.12 11.44 -15.70
CA LEU A 101 3.49 11.72 -16.12
C LEU A 101 3.65 13.08 -16.83
N LYS A 102 2.62 13.56 -17.54
CA LYS A 102 2.66 14.92 -18.14
C LYS A 102 2.56 16.02 -17.09
N GLN A 103 1.84 15.80 -16.00
CA GLN A 103 1.76 16.78 -14.91
C GLN A 103 3.06 16.83 -14.10
N LEU A 104 3.66 15.65 -13.85
CA LEU A 104 4.85 15.52 -13.02
C LEU A 104 6.17 15.81 -13.75
N GLY A 105 6.13 15.95 -15.08
CA GLY A 105 7.35 16.14 -15.86
C GLY A 105 7.13 16.16 -17.36
N ARG A 106 8.21 15.86 -18.11
CA ARG A 106 8.26 16.04 -19.56
C ARG A 106 8.83 14.82 -20.26
N PHE A 107 8.20 14.45 -21.36
CA PHE A 107 8.72 13.42 -22.25
C PHE A 107 9.82 13.96 -23.17
N VAL A 108 10.89 13.18 -23.30
CA VAL A 108 12.06 13.48 -24.12
C VAL A 108 12.21 12.40 -25.18
N PHE A 109 11.98 12.77 -26.43
CA PHE A 109 12.12 11.89 -27.59
C PHE A 109 13.18 12.44 -28.56
N ARG A 110 13.84 11.54 -29.30
CA ARG A 110 14.76 11.95 -30.36
C ARG A 110 13.96 12.49 -31.53
N ARG A 111 14.48 13.51 -32.22
CA ARG A 111 13.82 14.11 -33.40
C ARG A 111 13.55 13.10 -34.52
N SER A 112 14.40 12.08 -34.64
CA SER A 112 14.29 11.00 -35.64
C SER A 112 13.22 9.96 -35.33
N GLU A 113 12.67 9.92 -34.11
CA GLU A 113 11.67 8.91 -33.74
C GLU A 113 10.30 9.23 -34.33
N THR A 114 9.68 8.22 -34.96
CA THR A 114 8.34 8.33 -35.52
C THR A 114 7.26 8.36 -34.43
N LYS A 115 6.03 8.75 -34.77
CA LYS A 115 4.90 8.71 -33.83
C LYS A 115 4.66 7.30 -33.28
N GLN A 116 4.78 6.28 -34.12
CA GLN A 116 4.59 4.88 -33.72
C GLN A 116 5.68 4.42 -32.75
N ASP A 117 6.95 4.78 -33.01
CA ASP A 117 8.04 4.47 -32.09
C ASP A 117 7.82 5.09 -30.71
N ARG A 118 7.46 6.38 -30.66
CA ARG A 118 7.18 7.08 -29.38
C ARG A 118 6.04 6.41 -28.62
N GLN A 119 4.96 6.02 -29.31
CA GLN A 119 3.83 5.32 -28.70
C GLN A 119 4.22 3.95 -28.15
N ARG A 120 5.04 3.18 -28.89
CA ARG A 120 5.55 1.88 -28.42
C ARG A 120 6.40 2.04 -27.16
N ARG A 121 7.33 3.01 -27.17
CA ARG A 121 8.22 3.30 -26.03
C ARG A 121 7.43 3.74 -24.79
N LEU A 122 6.46 4.63 -24.96
CA LEU A 122 5.54 5.04 -23.88
C LEU A 122 4.81 3.84 -23.29
N LYS A 123 4.18 3.02 -24.13
CA LYS A 123 3.48 1.81 -23.66
C LYS A 123 4.41 0.87 -22.90
N MET A 124 5.63 0.66 -23.38
CA MET A 124 6.62 -0.17 -22.68
C MET A 124 6.98 0.39 -21.29
N ALA A 125 7.09 1.71 -21.15
CA ALA A 125 7.48 2.35 -19.90
C ALA A 125 6.38 2.37 -18.82
N VAL A 126 5.09 2.31 -19.21
CA VAL A 126 3.96 2.44 -18.27
C VAL A 126 2.97 1.26 -18.31
N ALA A 127 3.26 0.20 -19.07
CA ALA A 127 2.46 -1.00 -19.04
C ALA A 127 2.50 -1.65 -17.66
N ASP A 128 1.45 -2.39 -17.31
CA ASP A 128 1.49 -3.23 -16.12
C ASP A 128 2.63 -4.24 -16.21
N CYS A 129 3.43 -4.35 -15.16
CA CYS A 129 4.55 -5.30 -15.09
C CYS A 129 4.14 -6.65 -14.50
N GLY A 130 2.98 -6.74 -13.84
CA GLY A 130 2.63 -7.93 -13.05
C GLY A 130 3.79 -8.33 -12.12
N ASP A 131 4.10 -9.63 -12.08
CA ASP A 131 5.21 -10.19 -11.29
C ASP A 131 6.59 -10.12 -11.99
N GLN A 132 6.69 -9.43 -13.14
CA GLN A 132 7.93 -9.36 -13.91
C GLN A 132 8.90 -8.31 -13.35
N ASP A 133 10.20 -8.51 -13.63
CA ASP A 133 11.24 -7.55 -13.32
C ASP A 133 11.01 -6.22 -14.06
N ALA A 134 10.68 -5.18 -13.28
CA ALA A 134 10.42 -3.84 -13.79
C ALA A 134 11.68 -3.10 -14.28
N SER A 135 12.88 -3.67 -14.13
CA SER A 135 14.16 -3.03 -14.49
C SER A 135 14.18 -2.50 -15.94
N ALA A 136 13.62 -3.24 -16.89
CA ALA A 136 13.54 -2.81 -18.29
C ALA A 136 12.61 -1.59 -18.47
N GLN A 137 11.47 -1.58 -17.76
CA GLN A 137 10.52 -0.47 -17.80
C GLN A 137 11.09 0.77 -17.12
N VAL A 138 11.74 0.61 -15.96
CA VAL A 138 12.42 1.70 -15.25
C VAL A 138 13.48 2.32 -16.16
N LYS A 139 14.32 1.50 -16.79
CA LYS A 139 15.33 1.96 -17.75
C LYS A 139 14.69 2.72 -18.91
N GLU A 140 13.60 2.20 -19.46
CA GLU A 140 12.89 2.86 -20.55
C GLU A 140 12.32 4.21 -20.12
N LEU A 141 11.62 4.27 -18.99
CA LEU A 141 11.07 5.50 -18.42
C LEU A 141 12.19 6.54 -18.19
N MET A 142 13.32 6.11 -17.63
CA MET A 142 14.53 6.94 -17.48
C MET A 142 15.15 7.38 -18.80
N THR A 143 14.77 6.84 -19.95
CA THR A 143 15.25 7.35 -21.24
C THR A 143 14.28 8.34 -21.88
N ILE A 144 12.98 8.18 -21.64
CA ILE A 144 11.93 8.93 -22.34
C ILE A 144 11.24 10.00 -21.49
N TRP A 145 11.47 10.04 -20.18
CA TRP A 145 10.76 10.97 -19.28
C TRP A 145 11.69 11.55 -18.22
N ARG A 146 11.48 12.82 -17.87
CA ARG A 146 12.20 13.51 -16.80
C ARG A 146 11.18 14.24 -15.90
N PRO A 147 11.37 14.20 -14.57
CA PRO A 147 10.55 15.01 -13.67
C PRO A 147 10.72 16.50 -13.97
N GLU A 148 9.72 17.31 -13.61
CA GLU A 148 9.81 18.76 -13.78
C GLU A 148 10.99 19.32 -12.96
N PRO A 149 11.92 20.09 -13.56
CA PRO A 149 13.13 20.52 -12.87
C PRO A 149 12.83 21.31 -11.60
N LYS A 150 13.57 21.04 -10.52
CA LYS A 150 13.40 21.68 -9.19
C LYS A 150 12.06 21.37 -8.50
N SER A 151 11.23 20.49 -9.06
CA SER A 151 10.09 19.94 -8.33
C SER A 151 10.55 19.07 -7.16
N PHE A 152 9.64 18.78 -6.23
CA PHE A 152 9.92 17.83 -5.16
C PHE A 152 10.29 16.44 -5.70
N LEU A 153 9.62 15.98 -6.76
CA LEU A 153 9.91 14.68 -7.39
C LEU A 153 11.31 14.66 -8.04
N ASP A 154 11.71 15.73 -8.72
CA ASP A 154 13.08 15.87 -9.25
C ASP A 154 14.12 15.82 -8.13
N ALA A 155 13.88 16.55 -7.04
CA ALA A 155 14.72 16.52 -5.85
C ALA A 155 14.76 15.11 -5.24
N LEU A 156 13.63 14.44 -5.06
CA LEU A 156 13.57 13.09 -4.50
C LEU A 156 14.38 12.09 -5.33
N LEU A 157 14.20 12.08 -6.65
CA LEU A 157 14.85 11.11 -7.52
C LEU A 157 16.36 11.35 -7.61
N GLN A 158 16.80 12.61 -7.70
CA GLN A 158 18.20 12.96 -7.96
C GLN A 158 19.01 13.31 -6.71
N ARG A 159 18.41 14.04 -5.76
CA ARG A 159 19.05 14.67 -4.60
C ARG A 159 18.14 14.64 -3.37
N PRO A 160 17.98 13.50 -2.69
CA PRO A 160 17.03 13.35 -1.58
C PRO A 160 17.20 14.37 -0.44
N ALA A 161 18.42 14.86 -0.21
CA ALA A 161 18.70 15.92 0.75
C ALA A 161 17.95 17.24 0.42
N ASP A 162 17.76 17.57 -0.86
CA ASP A 162 16.99 18.75 -1.28
C ASP A 162 15.49 18.54 -1.05
N ALA A 163 14.97 17.33 -1.30
CA ALA A 163 13.58 16.98 -0.99
C ALA A 163 13.31 17.08 0.51
N ALA A 164 14.20 16.55 1.34
CA ALA A 164 14.11 16.66 2.79
C ALA A 164 14.08 18.12 3.27
N ARG A 165 14.87 19.01 2.65
CA ARG A 165 14.87 20.45 2.95
C ARG A 165 13.53 21.11 2.62
N MET A 166 12.85 20.68 1.55
CA MET A 166 11.52 21.19 1.20
C MET A 166 10.49 20.81 2.27
N LEU A 167 10.47 19.54 2.71
CA LEU A 167 9.54 19.07 3.75
C LEU A 167 9.81 19.68 5.11
N THR A 168 11.07 19.88 5.51
CA THR A 168 11.38 20.53 6.79
C THR A 168 10.76 21.93 6.86
N ARG A 169 10.76 22.70 5.76
CA ARG A 169 10.11 24.02 5.73
C ARG A 169 8.60 23.92 5.92
N ARG A 170 7.96 22.91 5.33
CA ARG A 170 6.52 22.67 5.50
C ARG A 170 6.19 22.28 6.95
N LEU A 171 7.02 21.44 7.55
CA LEU A 171 6.84 20.97 8.93
C LEU A 171 6.93 22.13 9.94
N THR A 172 7.76 23.13 9.67
CA THR A 172 7.96 24.32 10.53
C THR A 172 7.07 25.50 10.13
N THR A 173 6.03 25.29 9.32
CA THR A 173 5.09 26.37 8.95
C THR A 173 4.19 26.71 10.13
N GLU A 174 4.04 27.99 10.44
CA GLU A 174 3.26 28.48 11.59
C GLU A 174 1.88 29.04 11.16
N GLY A 175 0.97 29.19 12.13
CA GLY A 175 -0.34 29.80 11.92
C GLY A 175 -1.34 28.90 11.19
N ALA A 176 -2.18 29.48 10.34
CA ALA A 176 -3.27 28.76 9.67
C ALA A 176 -2.80 27.63 8.72
N GLY A 177 -1.52 27.63 8.32
CA GLY A 177 -0.92 26.55 7.51
C GLY A 177 -0.16 25.50 8.34
N ALA A 178 -0.16 25.62 9.67
CA ALA A 178 0.52 24.68 10.54
C ALA A 178 -0.10 23.28 10.44
N LEU A 179 0.74 22.24 10.39
CA LEU A 179 0.29 20.86 10.30
C LEU A 179 -0.57 20.51 11.51
N GLN A 180 -1.76 19.96 11.25
CA GLN A 180 -2.61 19.36 12.27
C GLN A 180 -2.67 17.86 12.04
N VAL A 181 -2.66 17.08 13.12
CA VAL A 181 -2.99 15.65 13.07
C VAL A 181 -4.18 15.40 13.97
N ILE A 182 -5.24 14.85 13.37
CA ILE A 182 -6.53 14.61 14.02
C ILE A 182 -6.81 13.13 13.95
N ASN A 183 -7.12 12.49 15.08
CA ASN A 183 -7.50 11.09 15.13
C ASN A 183 -9.02 10.96 15.27
N HIS A 184 -9.62 10.11 14.46
CA HIS A 184 -11.04 9.74 14.53
C HIS A 184 -11.14 8.30 15.02
N ASP A 185 -11.65 8.15 16.23
CA ASP A 185 -11.98 6.84 16.79
C ASP A 185 -13.22 6.30 16.06
N LEU A 186 -13.17 5.06 15.54
CA LEU A 186 -14.27 4.43 14.81
C LEU A 186 -14.86 3.21 15.55
N THR A 187 -14.50 3.00 16.82
CA THR A 187 -14.93 1.83 17.60
C THR A 187 -16.43 1.84 17.92
N THR A 188 -17.04 3.03 17.98
CA THR A 188 -18.47 3.26 18.29
C THR A 188 -19.42 3.02 17.11
N LEU A 189 -18.89 2.77 15.91
CA LEU A 189 -19.66 2.48 14.72
C LEU A 189 -20.54 1.23 14.86
N SER A 190 -21.66 1.21 14.15
CA SER A 190 -22.51 0.02 13.99
C SER A 190 -21.79 -1.09 13.21
N ALA A 191 -22.29 -2.33 13.29
CA ALA A 191 -21.67 -3.46 12.58
C ALA A 191 -21.56 -3.24 11.06
N ASP A 192 -22.56 -2.64 10.43
CA ASP A 192 -22.55 -2.36 8.99
C ASP A 192 -21.57 -1.24 8.63
N GLU A 193 -21.47 -0.21 9.46
CA GLU A 193 -20.48 0.86 9.29
C GLU A 193 -19.05 0.35 9.50
N LYS A 194 -18.83 -0.57 10.45
CA LYS A 194 -17.54 -1.24 10.64
C LYS A 194 -17.15 -2.06 9.41
N ARG A 195 -18.10 -2.78 8.79
CA ARG A 195 -17.88 -3.52 7.53
C ARG A 195 -17.55 -2.57 6.39
N LEU A 196 -18.26 -1.44 6.32
CA LEU A 196 -17.98 -0.41 5.34
C LEU A 196 -16.56 0.14 5.52
N PHE A 197 -16.16 0.53 6.74
CA PHE A 197 -14.81 1.01 7.05
C PHE A 197 -13.71 0.06 6.54
N VAL A 198 -13.81 -1.21 6.93
CA VAL A 198 -12.88 -2.27 6.49
C VAL A 198 -12.82 -2.40 4.97
N SER A 199 -13.98 -2.33 4.30
CA SER A 199 -14.07 -2.44 2.85
C SER A 199 -13.48 -1.22 2.12
N THR A 200 -13.54 -0.04 2.73
CA THR A 200 -12.92 1.17 2.15
C THR A 200 -11.40 1.10 2.18
N GLY A 201 -10.82 0.39 3.16
CA GLY A 201 -9.38 0.28 3.32
C GLY A 201 -8.66 1.60 3.67
N VAL A 202 -9.40 2.67 3.98
CA VAL A 202 -8.80 3.97 4.32
C VAL A 202 -8.33 3.95 5.77
N VAL A 203 -7.10 4.38 6.01
CA VAL A 203 -6.62 4.60 7.40
C VAL A 203 -6.25 6.05 7.67
N ALA A 204 -6.04 6.85 6.62
CA ALA A 204 -5.81 8.27 6.78
C ALA A 204 -6.38 9.06 5.60
N TYR A 205 -6.66 10.33 5.82
CA TYR A 205 -7.02 11.24 4.76
C TYR A 205 -6.48 12.64 5.01
N GLN A 206 -6.31 13.40 3.95
CA GLN A 206 -5.95 14.80 4.03
C GLN A 206 -7.16 15.67 3.70
N GLN A 207 -7.39 16.70 4.51
CA GLN A 207 -8.39 17.74 4.26
C GLN A 207 -7.88 19.05 4.86
N GLN A 208 -7.95 20.14 4.09
CA GLN A 208 -7.58 21.49 4.55
C GLN A 208 -6.20 21.56 5.25
N GLY A 209 -5.20 20.89 4.68
CA GLY A 209 -3.82 20.87 5.23
C GLY A 209 -3.64 20.06 6.53
N SER A 210 -4.69 19.37 6.99
CA SER A 210 -4.68 18.49 8.15
C SER A 210 -4.60 17.02 7.73
N ILE A 211 -3.89 16.21 8.52
CA ILE A 211 -3.86 14.75 8.38
C ILE A 211 -4.86 14.19 9.37
N HIS A 212 -5.84 13.47 8.86
CA HIS A 212 -6.85 12.76 9.65
C HIS A 212 -6.53 11.27 9.66
N LEU A 213 -6.45 10.67 10.84
CA LEU A 213 -6.24 9.24 11.06
C LEU A 213 -7.56 8.58 11.43
N LEU A 214 -7.77 7.33 11.02
CA LEU A 214 -9.01 6.59 11.21
C LEU A 214 -8.82 5.30 12.01
N GLY A 215 -9.77 4.99 12.89
CA GLY A 215 -9.91 3.66 13.48
C GLY A 215 -8.76 3.27 14.42
N GLU A 216 -8.15 4.24 15.10
CA GLU A 216 -7.02 4.01 16.02
C GLU A 216 -5.73 3.55 15.34
N ILE A 217 -5.63 3.67 14.00
CA ILE A 217 -4.43 3.27 13.24
C ILE A 217 -3.14 3.87 13.82
N GLY A 218 -3.20 5.10 14.33
CA GLY A 218 -2.03 5.76 14.86
C GLY A 218 -1.44 5.04 16.07
N ASP A 219 -2.28 4.52 16.96
CA ASP A 219 -1.81 3.80 18.14
C ASP A 219 -1.28 2.41 17.78
N PHE A 220 -1.89 1.77 16.78
CA PHE A 220 -1.41 0.51 16.23
C PHE A 220 -0.06 0.63 15.50
N LEU A 221 0.12 1.66 14.67
CA LEU A 221 1.34 1.83 13.85
C LEU A 221 2.52 2.43 14.63
N ARG A 222 2.27 3.11 15.75
CA ARG A 222 3.32 3.77 16.54
C ARG A 222 4.45 2.82 16.99
N PRO A 223 4.18 1.61 17.52
CA PRO A 223 5.23 0.68 17.96
C PRO A 223 5.86 -0.15 16.82
N ILE A 224 5.31 -0.09 15.60
CA ILE A 224 5.76 -0.94 14.48
C ILE A 224 6.93 -0.25 13.78
N ASP A 225 8.05 -0.95 13.62
CA ASP A 225 9.17 -0.47 12.83
C ASP A 225 8.76 -0.26 11.37
N GLY A 226 9.06 0.91 10.82
CA GLY A 226 8.79 1.30 9.44
C GLY A 226 9.74 0.66 8.42
N GLY A 227 10.31 -0.50 8.71
CA GLY A 227 11.12 -1.27 7.76
C GLY A 227 12.58 -1.47 8.16
N GLN A 228 13.28 -2.21 7.29
CA GLN A 228 14.63 -2.75 7.53
C GLN A 228 15.75 -1.71 7.37
N SER A 229 15.45 -0.48 6.96
CA SER A 229 16.42 0.48 6.44
C SER A 229 17.30 1.17 7.52
N GLY A 230 17.27 0.72 8.77
CA GLY A 230 18.14 1.26 9.84
C GLY A 230 17.92 2.73 10.20
N HIS A 231 16.91 3.38 9.61
CA HIS A 231 16.56 4.79 9.84
C HIS A 231 15.73 5.00 11.12
N GLY A 232 15.24 3.93 11.76
CA GLY A 232 14.54 3.99 13.05
C GLY A 232 13.21 4.76 13.01
N LEU A 233 12.58 4.84 11.84
CA LEU A 233 11.25 5.46 11.71
C LEU A 233 10.20 4.38 11.95
N SER A 234 9.17 4.67 12.72
CA SER A 234 8.01 3.80 12.83
C SER A 234 7.11 3.86 11.59
N ALA A 235 6.23 2.89 11.41
CA ALA A 235 5.23 2.89 10.36
C ALA A 235 4.34 4.15 10.45
N LEU A 236 3.99 4.60 11.66
CA LEU A 236 3.27 5.87 11.82
C LEU A 236 4.07 7.07 11.31
N GLN A 237 5.38 7.12 11.57
CA GLN A 237 6.20 8.22 11.06
C GLN A 237 6.31 8.21 9.53
N LEU A 238 6.30 7.03 8.89
CA LEU A 238 6.19 6.93 7.43
C LEU A 238 4.84 7.45 6.91
N LEU A 239 3.74 7.10 7.57
CA LEU A 239 2.41 7.60 7.23
C LEU A 239 2.33 9.13 7.37
N LEU A 240 2.91 9.68 8.44
CA LEU A 240 3.00 11.13 8.64
C LEU A 240 3.89 11.80 7.59
N ALA A 241 5.02 11.17 7.20
CA ALA A 241 5.88 11.68 6.14
C ALA A 241 5.17 11.68 4.77
N HIS A 242 4.36 10.66 4.49
CA HIS A 242 3.48 10.63 3.32
C HIS A 242 2.50 11.81 3.36
N GLY A 243 1.71 11.94 4.43
CA GLY A 243 0.70 12.99 4.55
C GLY A 243 1.30 14.40 4.50
N LEU A 244 2.46 14.62 5.12
CA LEU A 244 3.20 15.88 5.06
C LEU A 244 3.62 16.22 3.62
N THR A 245 4.07 15.21 2.87
CA THR A 245 4.48 15.39 1.47
C THR A 245 3.30 15.74 0.60
N GLN A 246 2.18 15.01 0.76
CA GLN A 246 0.95 15.29 0.02
C GLN A 246 0.43 16.69 0.33
N ALA A 247 0.43 17.10 1.61
CA ALA A 247 0.01 18.42 2.04
C ALA A 247 0.89 19.52 1.44
N MET A 248 2.21 19.38 1.52
CA MET A 248 3.13 20.33 0.89
C MET A 248 2.88 20.48 -0.61
N LEU A 249 2.67 19.38 -1.33
CA LEU A 249 2.47 19.42 -2.79
C LEU A 249 1.18 20.13 -3.15
N LEU A 250 0.08 19.83 -2.46
CA LEU A 250 -1.21 20.48 -2.70
C LEU A 250 -1.18 21.98 -2.33
N ASP A 251 -0.45 22.35 -1.28
CA ASP A 251 -0.33 23.75 -0.85
C ASP A 251 0.52 24.61 -1.80
N SER A 252 1.48 24.00 -2.50
CA SER A 252 2.56 24.73 -3.20
C SER A 252 2.65 24.52 -4.70
N THR A 253 1.81 23.66 -5.28
CA THR A 253 1.84 23.32 -6.69
C THR A 253 0.44 23.27 -7.31
N GLU A 254 0.37 23.34 -8.63
CA GLU A 254 -0.86 23.10 -9.40
C GLU A 254 -1.05 21.61 -9.75
N LEU A 255 -0.38 20.70 -9.01
CA LEU A 255 -0.55 19.28 -9.22
C LEU A 255 -1.96 18.86 -8.80
N ASP A 256 -2.58 18.00 -9.60
CA ASP A 256 -3.76 17.30 -9.11
C ASP A 256 -3.37 16.37 -7.95
N ALA A 257 -4.39 15.94 -7.21
CA ALA A 257 -4.12 15.19 -6.01
C ALA A 257 -3.70 13.74 -6.25
N MET A 258 -4.00 13.17 -7.41
CA MET A 258 -3.50 11.86 -7.80
C MET A 258 -1.99 11.94 -8.02
N ALA A 259 -1.52 12.98 -8.73
CA ALA A 259 -0.12 13.26 -8.93
C ALA A 259 0.59 13.53 -7.59
N ALA A 260 -0.01 14.31 -6.70
CA ALA A 260 0.52 14.53 -5.35
C ALA A 260 0.63 13.22 -4.54
N SER A 261 -0.39 12.35 -4.62
CA SER A 261 -0.40 11.04 -3.96
C SER A 261 0.70 10.12 -4.48
N VAL A 262 0.88 10.03 -5.81
CA VAL A 262 1.99 9.22 -6.40
C VAL A 262 3.33 9.68 -5.86
N VAL A 263 3.57 10.99 -5.78
CA VAL A 263 4.84 11.54 -5.27
C VAL A 263 5.00 11.27 -3.77
N ALA A 264 3.94 11.40 -2.98
CA ALA A 264 3.96 11.10 -1.56
C ALA A 264 4.22 9.60 -1.27
N SER A 265 3.53 8.69 -1.98
CA SER A 265 3.82 7.24 -1.93
C SER A 265 5.24 6.93 -2.37
N THR A 266 5.74 7.61 -3.41
CA THR A 266 7.13 7.42 -3.85
C THR A 266 8.11 7.76 -2.74
N PHE A 267 7.92 8.89 -2.04
CA PHE A 267 8.80 9.29 -0.95
C PHE A 267 8.79 8.29 0.20
N GLU A 268 7.59 7.88 0.62
CA GLU A 268 7.39 6.89 1.69
C GLU A 268 8.01 5.54 1.34
N HIS A 269 7.76 4.99 0.15
CA HIS A 269 8.37 3.75 -0.31
C HIS A 269 9.90 3.86 -0.46
N CYS A 270 10.43 5.02 -0.82
CA CYS A 270 11.88 5.20 -0.86
C CYS A 270 12.51 5.13 0.55
N LEU A 271 11.78 5.52 1.60
CA LEU A 271 12.23 5.44 2.98
C LEU A 271 12.08 4.01 3.53
N GLY A 272 10.86 3.47 3.53
CA GLY A 272 10.49 2.24 4.25
C GLY A 272 10.20 1.01 3.39
N GLY A 273 10.28 1.11 2.05
CA GLY A 273 9.82 0.04 1.16
C GLY A 273 8.33 -0.24 1.38
N ASN A 274 7.96 -1.51 1.53
CA ASN A 274 6.56 -1.92 1.74
C ASN A 274 6.14 -1.99 3.22
N ALA A 275 6.95 -1.48 4.15
CA ALA A 275 6.73 -1.67 5.58
C ALA A 275 5.40 -1.07 6.07
N LEU A 276 5.06 0.15 5.65
CA LEU A 276 3.80 0.79 6.02
C LEU A 276 2.60 0.00 5.45
N LEU A 277 2.68 -0.41 4.18
CA LEU A 277 1.63 -1.21 3.55
C LEU A 277 1.37 -2.50 4.32
N MET A 278 2.42 -3.24 4.68
CA MET A 278 2.30 -4.48 5.47
C MET A 278 1.74 -4.24 6.87
N ALA A 279 2.14 -3.14 7.51
CA ALA A 279 1.63 -2.77 8.83
C ALA A 279 0.14 -2.43 8.77
N VAL A 280 -0.32 -1.76 7.70
CA VAL A 280 -1.74 -1.45 7.50
C VAL A 280 -2.57 -2.70 7.21
N GLU A 281 -2.06 -3.66 6.43
CA GLU A 281 -2.78 -4.92 6.24
C GLU A 281 -2.94 -5.66 7.57
N SER A 282 -1.88 -5.69 8.38
CA SER A 282 -1.94 -6.25 9.74
C SER A 282 -2.95 -5.52 10.62
N PHE A 283 -3.02 -4.19 10.52
CA PHE A 283 -4.00 -3.38 11.24
C PHE A 283 -5.42 -3.81 10.92
N PHE A 284 -5.80 -3.94 9.64
CA PHE A 284 -7.17 -4.30 9.29
C PHE A 284 -7.54 -5.71 9.77
N VAL A 285 -6.63 -6.67 9.68
CA VAL A 285 -6.84 -8.03 10.21
C VAL A 285 -7.08 -8.00 11.73
N GLU A 286 -6.27 -7.25 12.48
CA GLU A 286 -6.41 -7.13 13.93
C GLU A 286 -7.67 -6.35 14.33
N TRP A 287 -7.97 -5.28 13.59
CA TRP A 287 -9.12 -4.43 13.84
C TRP A 287 -10.43 -5.18 13.59
N GLU A 288 -10.53 -5.93 12.49
CA GLU A 288 -11.66 -6.83 12.20
C GLU A 288 -11.84 -7.85 13.33
N SER A 289 -10.76 -8.52 13.73
CA SER A 289 -10.80 -9.52 14.81
C SER A 289 -11.34 -8.96 16.13
N ARG A 290 -10.92 -7.74 16.51
CA ARG A 290 -11.37 -7.11 17.76
C ARG A 290 -12.80 -6.57 17.73
N HIS A 291 -13.24 -6.08 16.57
CA HIS A 291 -14.46 -5.26 16.49
C HIS A 291 -15.62 -5.93 15.74
N MET A 292 -15.37 -7.05 15.06
CA MET A 292 -16.37 -7.81 14.31
C MET A 292 -16.64 -9.20 14.89
N GLN A 293 -15.90 -9.66 15.90
CA GLN A 293 -16.28 -10.88 16.62
C GLN A 293 -17.63 -10.65 17.30
N ALA A 294 -18.56 -11.59 17.09
CA ALA A 294 -19.77 -11.66 17.87
C ALA A 294 -19.39 -11.78 19.35
N PRO A 295 -20.18 -11.22 20.29
CA PRO A 295 -20.03 -11.63 21.68
C PRO A 295 -20.16 -13.16 21.69
N LEU A 296 -19.14 -13.85 22.18
CA LEU A 296 -19.32 -15.23 22.63
C LEU A 296 -20.46 -15.17 23.64
N ASP A 297 -21.59 -15.80 23.30
CA ASP A 297 -22.63 -16.04 24.28
C ASP A 297 -21.93 -16.82 25.41
N PRO A 298 -22.00 -16.42 26.69
CA PRO A 298 -21.34 -17.15 27.77
C PRO A 298 -21.85 -18.60 27.94
N SER A 299 -22.79 -19.06 27.10
CA SER A 299 -23.15 -20.46 26.95
C SER A 299 -22.24 -21.26 26.00
N ASP A 300 -21.43 -20.58 25.19
CA ASP A 300 -20.60 -21.16 24.11
C ASP A 300 -19.09 -21.10 24.47
N GLU A 301 -18.76 -21.02 25.76
CA GLU A 301 -17.46 -21.53 26.22
C GLU A 301 -17.52 -23.08 26.13
N GLU A 302 -17.44 -23.61 24.91
CA GLU A 302 -17.02 -25.00 24.74
C GLU A 302 -15.59 -25.08 25.27
N ASP A 303 -15.42 -25.91 26.30
CA ASP A 303 -14.16 -26.20 26.95
C ASP A 303 -13.13 -26.49 25.85
N PRO A 304 -11.95 -25.82 25.78
CA PRO A 304 -11.01 -25.98 24.67
C PRO A 304 -10.70 -27.44 24.36
N ILE A 305 -10.86 -28.34 25.32
CA ILE A 305 -10.70 -29.79 25.21
C ILE A 305 -11.70 -30.44 24.23
N GLU A 306 -12.93 -29.94 24.07
CA GLU A 306 -13.93 -30.52 23.16
C GLU A 306 -13.59 -30.25 21.68
N ALA A 307 -13.07 -29.07 21.34
CA ALA A 307 -12.66 -28.74 19.97
C ALA A 307 -11.46 -29.58 19.46
N TRP A 308 -10.62 -30.10 20.36
CA TRP A 308 -9.54 -31.02 19.99
C TRP A 308 -10.01 -32.47 19.81
N GLN A 309 -11.16 -32.85 20.39
CA GLN A 309 -11.72 -34.20 20.24
C GLN A 309 -12.29 -34.45 18.84
N GLU A 310 -12.79 -33.41 18.16
CA GLU A 310 -13.26 -33.54 16.76
C GLU A 310 -12.10 -33.69 15.74
N CYS A 311 -10.87 -33.36 16.13
CA CYS A 311 -9.68 -33.51 15.28
C CYS A 311 -8.94 -34.84 15.48
N LEU A 312 -9.37 -35.66 16.44
CA LEU A 312 -8.85 -37.00 16.66
C LEU A 312 -9.63 -37.99 15.80
N VAL A 313 -9.09 -38.31 14.62
CA VAL A 313 -9.54 -39.49 13.87
C VAL A 313 -9.21 -40.71 14.71
N GLU A 314 -10.22 -41.33 15.32
CA GLU A 314 -10.04 -42.61 15.98
C GLU A 314 -9.62 -43.67 14.95
N HIS A 315 -8.74 -44.58 15.36
CA HIS A 315 -8.09 -45.58 14.50
C HIS A 315 -9.08 -46.54 13.81
N ASP A 316 -10.37 -46.44 14.15
CA ASP A 316 -11.47 -47.26 13.69
C ASP A 316 -12.12 -46.72 12.40
N GLU A 317 -11.82 -45.48 12.00
CA GLU A 317 -12.30 -44.86 10.75
C GLU A 317 -11.40 -45.10 9.53
N LEU A 318 -10.22 -45.71 9.73
CA LEU A 318 -9.39 -46.19 8.63
C LEU A 318 -9.99 -47.49 8.09
N ARG A 319 -10.73 -47.38 6.97
CA ARG A 319 -11.24 -48.55 6.26
C ARG A 319 -10.09 -49.51 5.90
N PRO A 320 -10.18 -50.81 6.23
CA PRO A 320 -9.15 -51.81 5.89
C PRO A 320 -8.82 -51.89 4.38
N GLU A 321 -9.73 -51.39 3.53
CA GLU A 321 -9.58 -51.32 2.07
C GLU A 321 -8.47 -50.37 1.61
N ALA A 322 -8.09 -49.38 2.42
CA ALA A 322 -7.06 -48.39 2.09
C ALA A 322 -5.63 -48.98 2.10
N PHE A 323 -5.45 -50.19 2.66
CA PHE A 323 -4.16 -50.89 2.73
C PHE A 323 -4.15 -52.21 1.96
N VAL A 324 -5.09 -52.43 1.05
CA VAL A 324 -5.01 -53.57 0.13
C VAL A 324 -3.99 -53.26 -0.95
N GLN A 325 -2.85 -53.97 -0.94
CA GLN A 325 -1.94 -53.98 -2.08
C GLN A 325 -2.68 -54.55 -3.29
N ARG A 326 -3.15 -53.66 -4.16
CA ARG A 326 -3.78 -54.03 -5.43
C ARG A 326 -2.71 -54.42 -6.42
N SER A 327 -2.99 -55.44 -7.23
CA SER A 327 -2.08 -55.83 -8.30
C SER A 327 -1.93 -54.70 -9.32
N THR A 328 -0.79 -54.65 -10.03
CA THR A 328 -0.54 -53.63 -11.07
C THR A 328 -1.67 -53.58 -12.11
N GLN A 329 -2.29 -54.74 -12.39
CA GLN A 329 -3.39 -54.86 -13.34
C GLN A 329 -4.68 -54.20 -12.83
N GLU A 330 -4.98 -54.30 -11.53
CA GLU A 330 -6.12 -53.63 -10.92
C GLU A 330 -5.90 -52.11 -10.84
N GLN A 331 -4.67 -51.66 -10.62
CA GLN A 331 -4.34 -50.23 -10.61
C GLN A 331 -4.51 -49.60 -12.00
N GLN A 332 -4.05 -50.27 -13.06
CA GLN A 332 -4.23 -49.82 -14.44
C GLN A 332 -5.71 -49.70 -14.82
N GLN A 333 -6.53 -50.65 -14.38
CA GLN A 333 -7.96 -50.62 -14.68
C GLN A 333 -8.69 -49.46 -14.00
N ILE A 334 -8.32 -49.13 -12.76
CA ILE A 334 -8.87 -47.96 -12.04
C ILE A 334 -8.46 -46.67 -12.75
N LEU A 335 -7.20 -46.56 -13.18
CA LEU A 335 -6.72 -45.38 -13.88
C LEU A 335 -7.42 -45.20 -15.24
N ARG A 336 -7.64 -46.28 -15.99
CA ARG A 336 -8.45 -46.27 -17.22
C ARG A 336 -9.89 -45.82 -16.97
N GLU A 337 -10.51 -46.26 -15.87
CA GLU A 337 -11.87 -45.83 -15.50
C GLU A 337 -11.93 -44.36 -15.06
N MET A 338 -10.87 -43.85 -14.42
CA MET A 338 -10.79 -42.47 -13.93
C MET A 338 -10.48 -41.45 -15.04
N PHE A 339 -9.59 -41.81 -15.98
CA PHE A 339 -9.10 -40.92 -17.03
C PHE A 339 -9.73 -41.19 -18.41
N GLY A 340 -10.49 -42.28 -18.55
CA GLY A 340 -11.26 -42.57 -19.76
C GLY A 340 -10.41 -42.57 -21.03
N ASP A 341 -10.90 -41.89 -22.08
CA ASP A 341 -10.28 -41.86 -23.41
C ASP A 341 -8.92 -41.12 -23.46
N GLU A 342 -8.51 -40.45 -22.39
CA GLU A 342 -7.21 -39.79 -22.27
C GLU A 342 -6.09 -40.73 -21.80
N TRP A 343 -6.43 -41.95 -21.36
CA TRP A 343 -5.46 -42.98 -20.97
C TRP A 343 -5.12 -43.89 -22.15
N THR A 344 -3.86 -43.89 -22.58
CA THR A 344 -3.44 -44.63 -23.77
C THR A 344 -2.65 -45.89 -23.44
N ASP A 345 -2.53 -46.80 -24.41
CA ASP A 345 -1.75 -48.03 -24.25
C ASP A 345 -0.24 -47.75 -24.04
N ASP A 346 0.25 -46.56 -24.42
CA ASP A 346 1.62 -46.12 -24.17
C ASP A 346 1.84 -45.77 -22.68
N ASP A 347 0.80 -45.25 -21.99
CA ASP A 347 0.85 -44.93 -20.56
C ASP A 347 0.89 -46.21 -19.69
N ASP A 348 0.21 -47.26 -20.14
CA ASP A 348 0.27 -48.57 -19.47
C ASP A 348 1.64 -49.25 -19.60
N ALA A 349 2.32 -49.05 -20.73
CA ALA A 349 3.68 -49.56 -20.94
C ALA A 349 4.70 -48.87 -20.01
N GLU A 350 4.56 -47.56 -19.77
CA GLU A 350 5.47 -46.81 -18.90
C GLU A 350 5.35 -47.22 -17.42
N ILE A 351 4.14 -47.61 -16.98
CA ILE A 351 3.91 -48.15 -15.64
C ILE A 351 4.48 -49.56 -15.50
N ALA A 352 4.33 -50.41 -16.52
CA ALA A 352 4.89 -51.76 -16.51
C ALA A 352 6.42 -51.74 -16.42
N ASP A 353 7.08 -50.83 -17.16
CA ASP A 353 8.54 -50.67 -17.12
C ASP A 353 9.04 -50.15 -15.77
N LYS A 354 8.33 -49.20 -15.14
CA LYS A 354 8.68 -48.71 -13.80
C LYS A 354 8.42 -49.73 -12.70
N ALA A 355 7.37 -50.54 -12.82
CA ALA A 355 7.10 -51.63 -11.89
C ALA A 355 8.13 -52.76 -11.99
N ALA A 356 8.59 -53.09 -13.21
CA ALA A 356 9.68 -54.04 -13.44
C ALA A 356 11.04 -53.52 -12.94
N ALA A 357 11.25 -52.21 -12.93
CA ALA A 357 12.45 -51.58 -12.36
C ALA A 357 12.44 -51.48 -10.82
N ALA A 358 11.27 -51.63 -10.20
CA ALA A 358 11.07 -51.54 -8.75
C ALA A 358 10.92 -52.91 -8.05
N ALA A 359 10.84 -54.00 -8.82
CA ALA A 359 10.89 -55.39 -8.36
C ALA A 359 12.32 -55.95 -8.48
#